data_AF-A0A3D5HE41-F1
#
_entry.id   AF-A0A3D5HE41-F1
#
_cell.length_a   1.000
_cell.length_b   1.000
_cell.length_c   1.000
_cell.angle_alpha   90.00
_cell.angle_beta   90.00
_cell.angle_gamma   90.00
#
_symmetry.space_group_name_H-M   'P 1'
#
loop_
_entity.id
_entity.type
_entity.pdbx_description
1 polymer ?
#
loop_
_entity_poly.entity_id
_entity_poly.type
_entity_poly.pdbx_seq_one_letter_code
_entity_poly.pdbx_strand_id
1 'polypeptide(L)'
;EQLQQVKKMGPLSQVLGMLPGMNKMPQDAVPDDKALVKIEAIIQSMTPEERQKPNVINGSRRRRIAIGSGTSVQDINKLMKQFEQMQKMMKSIGKPGGAGRLMRGHRMPAGF
;
A
#
# COMPACT_ATOMS: atom_id res chain seq x y z
N GLU A 1 -0.75 -28.13 -11.80
CA GLU A 1 -1.61 -27.72 -12.94
C GLU A 1 -2.49 -26.48 -12.70
N GLN A 2 -2.42 -25.78 -11.55
CA GLN A 2 -3.14 -24.49 -11.35
C GLN A 2 -2.42 -23.27 -11.94
N LEU A 3 -1.09 -23.31 -12.08
CA LEU A 3 -0.29 -22.21 -12.63
C LEU A 3 -0.45 -22.01 -14.15
N GLN A 4 -0.95 -23.02 -14.88
CA GLN A 4 -1.14 -22.92 -16.34
C GLN A 4 -2.47 -22.24 -16.72
N GLN A 5 -3.47 -22.23 -15.83
CA GLN A 5 -4.74 -21.54 -16.08
C GLN A 5 -4.63 -20.02 -15.94
N VAL A 6 -3.71 -19.53 -15.09
CA VAL A 6 -3.42 -18.09 -14.98
C VAL A 6 -2.76 -17.55 -16.24
N LYS A 7 -2.06 -18.39 -17.02
CA LYS A 7 -1.42 -18.05 -18.30
C LYS A 7 -2.40 -17.97 -19.49
N LYS A 8 -3.63 -18.50 -19.34
CA LYS A 8 -4.69 -18.50 -20.37
C LYS A 8 -5.71 -17.37 -20.18
N MET A 9 -5.76 -16.77 -19.00
CA MET A 9 -6.39 -15.46 -18.84
C MET A 9 -5.42 -14.45 -19.45
N GLY A 10 -5.87 -13.66 -20.41
CA GLY A 10 -5.06 -12.61 -21.04
C GLY A 10 -4.43 -11.68 -19.99
N PRO A 11 -3.49 -10.82 -20.39
CA PRO A 11 -2.76 -9.97 -19.44
C PRO A 11 -3.75 -9.32 -18.47
N LEU A 12 -3.52 -9.48 -17.16
CA LEU A 12 -4.35 -8.97 -16.06
C LEU A 12 -4.86 -7.55 -16.29
N SER A 13 -4.11 -6.74 -17.05
CA SER A 13 -4.46 -5.43 -17.60
C SER A 13 -5.84 -5.35 -18.28
N GLN A 14 -6.28 -6.40 -18.98
CA GLN A 14 -7.53 -6.40 -19.75
C GLN A 14 -8.77 -6.64 -18.86
N VAL A 15 -8.61 -7.45 -17.80
CA VAL A 15 -9.67 -7.65 -16.78
C VAL A 15 -9.78 -6.40 -15.89
N LEU A 16 -8.66 -5.75 -15.58
CA LEU A 16 -8.63 -4.48 -14.85
C LEU A 16 -9.27 -3.32 -15.64
N GLY A 17 -9.30 -3.39 -16.98
CA GLY A 17 -9.92 -2.40 -17.85
C GLY A 17 -11.46 -2.44 -17.92
N MET A 18 -12.10 -3.51 -17.41
CA MET A 18 -13.57 -3.66 -17.44
C MET A 18 -14.27 -3.22 -16.13
N LEU A 19 -13.52 -2.76 -15.13
CA LEU A 19 -14.07 -2.27 -13.87
C LEU A 19 -14.37 -0.76 -13.96
N PRO A 20 -15.66 -0.35 -14.01
CA PRO A 20 -16.03 1.06 -14.05
C PRO A 20 -15.55 1.76 -12.77
N GLY A 21 -14.76 2.83 -12.92
CA GLY A 21 -14.21 3.60 -11.80
C GLY A 21 -12.72 3.36 -11.52
N MET A 22 -12.07 2.41 -12.19
CA MET A 22 -10.63 2.15 -12.02
C MET A 22 -9.71 2.95 -12.96
N ASN A 23 -10.27 3.74 -13.90
CA ASN A 23 -9.51 4.76 -14.65
C ASN A 23 -8.88 5.86 -13.76
N LYS A 24 -9.19 5.88 -12.46
CA LYS A 24 -8.58 6.78 -11.47
C LYS A 24 -7.55 6.11 -10.57
N MET A 25 -7.32 4.80 -10.73
CA MET A 25 -6.23 4.13 -10.02
C MET A 25 -4.97 4.30 -10.86
N PRO A 26 -3.97 5.06 -10.40
CA PRO A 26 -2.73 5.21 -11.16
C PRO A 26 -2.15 3.82 -11.42
N GLN A 27 -1.68 3.56 -12.63
CA GLN A 27 -1.00 2.30 -12.97
C GLN A 27 0.23 2.05 -12.06
N ASP A 28 0.75 3.11 -11.44
CA ASP A 28 1.77 3.09 -10.38
C ASP A 28 1.31 2.42 -9.06
N ALA A 29 0.02 2.10 -8.92
CA ALA A 29 -0.53 1.40 -7.76
C ALA A 29 -0.32 -0.12 -7.83
N VAL A 30 0.12 -0.65 -8.98
CA VAL A 30 0.58 -2.04 -9.07
C VAL A 30 2.04 -2.05 -8.63
N PRO A 31 2.36 -2.60 -7.44
CA PRO A 31 3.74 -2.63 -6.99
C PRO A 31 4.55 -3.48 -7.96
N ASP A 32 5.59 -2.89 -8.53
CA ASP A 32 6.58 -3.60 -9.33
C ASP A 32 7.09 -4.81 -8.52
N ASP A 33 7.27 -5.99 -9.12
CA ASP A 33 7.62 -7.23 -8.38
C ASP A 33 8.88 -7.04 -7.52
N LYS A 34 9.82 -6.23 -8.01
CA LYS A 34 11.05 -5.85 -7.29
C LYS A 34 10.78 -4.98 -6.06
N ALA A 35 9.75 -4.15 -6.09
CA ALA A 35 9.34 -3.35 -4.95
C ALA A 35 8.71 -4.24 -3.86
N LEU A 36 7.92 -5.23 -4.24
CA LEU A 36 7.34 -6.20 -3.29
C LEU A 36 8.43 -6.99 -2.55
N VAL A 37 9.45 -7.48 -3.27
CA VAL A 37 10.59 -8.19 -2.67
C VAL A 37 11.33 -7.32 -1.66
N LYS A 38 11.54 -6.03 -1.96
CA LYS A 38 12.18 -5.09 -1.03
C LYS A 38 11.33 -4.84 0.21
N ILE A 39 10.02 -4.68 0.05
CA ILE A 39 9.09 -4.50 1.16
C ILE A 39 9.12 -5.74 2.07
N GLU A 40 9.07 -6.92 1.48
CA GLU A 40 9.15 -8.18 2.21
C GLU A 40 10.47 -8.29 3.01
N ALA A 41 11.61 -8.03 2.37
CA ALA A 41 12.92 -8.07 3.02
C ALA A 41 13.01 -7.08 4.20
N ILE A 42 12.44 -5.88 4.06
CA ILE A 42 12.37 -4.87 5.14
C ILE A 42 11.54 -5.40 6.32
N ILE A 43 10.35 -5.95 6.05
CA ILE A 43 9.45 -6.48 7.10
C ILE A 43 10.09 -7.68 7.81
N GLN A 44 10.72 -8.58 7.07
CA GLN A 44 11.43 -9.74 7.63
C GLN A 44 12.59 -9.32 8.55
N SER A 45 13.24 -8.20 8.25
CA SER A 45 14.34 -7.62 9.06
C SER A 45 13.88 -6.87 10.33
N MET A 46 12.57 -6.72 10.53
CA MET A 46 11.98 -6.15 11.75
C MET A 46 11.75 -7.22 12.81
N THR A 47 11.84 -6.82 14.07
CA THR A 47 11.42 -7.61 15.23
C THR A 47 9.89 -7.62 15.34
N PRO A 48 9.29 -8.62 16.02
CA PRO A 48 7.85 -8.69 16.23
C PRO A 48 7.26 -7.43 16.87
N GLU A 49 7.98 -6.81 17.82
CA GLU A 49 7.58 -5.57 18.47
C GLU A 49 7.50 -4.41 17.46
N GLU A 50 8.50 -4.28 16.59
CA GLU A 50 8.56 -3.22 15.57
C GLU A 50 7.46 -3.38 14.51
N ARG A 51 7.09 -4.62 14.15
CA ARG A 51 5.97 -4.90 13.22
C ARG A 51 4.61 -4.52 13.82
N GLN A 52 4.42 -4.78 15.11
CA GLN A 52 3.17 -4.44 15.80
C GLN A 52 3.07 -2.94 16.11
N LYS A 53 4.20 -2.32 16.46
CA LYS A 53 4.27 -0.91 16.87
C LYS A 53 5.32 -0.16 16.04
N PRO A 54 4.99 0.28 14.81
CA PRO A 54 5.93 0.99 13.95
C PRO A 54 6.50 2.27 14.59
N ASN A 55 5.77 2.88 15.54
CA ASN A 55 6.20 4.08 16.27
C ASN A 55 7.48 3.88 17.10
N VAL A 56 7.86 2.65 17.45
CA VAL A 56 9.09 2.38 18.22
C VAL A 56 10.35 2.40 17.34
N ILE A 57 10.20 2.49 16.01
CA ILE A 57 11.30 2.46 15.04
C ILE A 57 12.03 3.81 14.99
N ASN A 58 13.02 3.95 15.88
CA ASN A 58 13.96 5.06 15.93
C ASN A 58 15.10 4.95 14.88
N GLY A 59 15.97 5.94 14.81
CA GLY A 59 17.06 5.99 13.81
C GLY A 59 18.04 4.81 13.88
N SER A 60 18.35 4.31 15.08
CA SER A 60 19.22 3.14 15.28
C SER A 60 18.57 1.87 14.71
N ARG A 61 17.29 1.65 15.02
CA ARG A 61 16.50 0.52 14.49
C ARG A 61 16.38 0.58 12.97
N ARG A 62 16.15 1.77 12.39
CA ARG A 62 16.13 1.94 10.92
C ARG A 62 17.45 1.57 10.27
N ARG A 63 18.59 1.96 10.87
CA ARG A 63 19.92 1.56 10.38
C ARG A 63 20.09 0.04 10.41
N ARG A 64 19.70 -0.63 11.50
CA ARG A 64 19.76 -2.09 11.62
C ARG A 64 18.91 -2.78 10.56
N ILE A 65 17.66 -2.34 10.38
CA ILE A 65 16.74 -2.90 9.38
C ILE A 65 17.28 -2.68 7.96
N ALA A 66 17.83 -1.49 7.66
CA ALA A 66 18.42 -1.18 6.35
C ALA A 66 19.54 -2.16 6.00
N ILE A 67 20.47 -2.39 6.94
CA ILE A 67 21.57 -3.34 6.79
C ILE A 67 21.04 -4.77 6.64
N GLY A 68 20.09 -5.21 7.47
CA GLY A 68 19.54 -6.57 7.41
C GLY A 68 18.75 -6.88 6.15
N SER A 69 18.10 -5.86 5.57
CA SER A 69 17.26 -5.99 4.37
C SER A 69 17.98 -5.68 3.06
N GLY A 70 19.23 -5.21 3.11
CA GLY A 70 19.96 -4.72 1.93
C GLY A 70 19.32 -3.47 1.29
N THR A 71 18.62 -2.65 2.08
CA THR A 71 17.95 -1.43 1.62
C THR A 71 18.51 -0.18 2.27
N SER A 72 18.08 1.01 1.83
CA SER A 72 18.48 2.27 2.43
C SER A 72 17.55 2.69 3.57
N VAL A 73 18.05 3.52 4.50
CA VAL A 73 17.23 4.16 5.53
C VAL A 73 16.11 5.02 4.91
N GLN A 74 16.33 5.56 3.70
CA GLN A 74 15.35 6.35 2.98
C GLN A 74 14.16 5.50 2.50
N ASP A 75 14.42 4.27 2.05
CA ASP A 75 13.37 3.33 1.62
C ASP A 75 12.48 2.94 2.80
N ILE A 76 13.09 2.69 3.96
CA ILE A 76 12.34 2.44 5.20
C ILE A 76 11.50 3.66 5.59
N ASN A 77 12.04 4.88 5.48
CA ASN A 77 11.28 6.10 5.77
C ASN A 77 10.08 6.27 4.84
N LYS A 78 10.22 5.96 3.55
CA LYS A 78 9.12 5.99 2.58
C LYS A 78 8.04 4.98 2.95
N LEU A 79 8.43 3.73 3.24
CA LEU A 79 7.52 2.67 3.66
C LEU A 79 6.72 3.09 4.91
N MET A 80 7.42 3.62 5.92
CA MET A 80 6.80 4.04 7.17
C MET A 80 5.77 5.17 6.96
N LYS A 81 6.07 6.13 6.08
CA LYS A 81 5.12 7.20 5.71
C LYS A 81 3.90 6.65 4.99
N GLN A 82 4.10 5.76 4.01
CA GLN A 82 3.01 5.11 3.27
C GLN A 82 2.12 4.28 4.21
N PHE A 83 2.73 3.55 5.15
CA PHE A 83 2.00 2.80 6.17
C PHE A 83 1.19 3.72 7.10
N GLU A 84 1.78 4.83 7.58
CA GLU A 84 1.09 5.78 8.44
C GLU A 84 -0.10 6.44 7.72
N GLN A 85 0.06 6.78 6.44
CA GLN A 85 -1.02 7.29 5.59
C GLN A 85 -2.15 6.27 5.43
N MET A 86 -1.82 5.01 5.15
CA MET A 86 -2.80 3.94 5.05
C MET A 86 -3.51 3.70 6.38
N GLN A 87 -2.78 3.72 7.50
CA GLN A 87 -3.36 3.57 8.83
C GLN A 87 -4.31 4.72 9.17
N LYS A 88 -3.98 5.97 8.82
CA LYS A 88 -4.86 7.14 8.97
C LYS A 88 -6.12 7.01 8.12
N MET A 89 -5.99 6.53 6.89
CA MET A 89 -7.13 6.27 6.01
C MET A 89 -8.05 5.19 6.59
N MET A 90 -7.50 4.04 7.00
CA MET A 90 -8.27 2.94 7.61
C MET A 90 -8.97 3.38 8.91
N LYS A 91 -8.30 4.14 9.77
CA LYS A 91 -8.90 4.74 10.98
C LYS A 91 -10.03 5.71 10.65
N SER A 92 -9.94 6.43 9.52
CA SER A 92 -10.97 7.37 9.08
C SER A 92 -12.19 6.66 8.50
N ILE A 93 -12.00 5.51 7.84
CA ILE A 93 -13.06 4.66 7.30
C ILE A 93 -13.79 3.91 8.41
N GLY A 94 -13.07 3.41 9.43
CA GLY A 94 -13.63 2.65 10.55
C GLY A 94 -14.41 3.48 11.59
N LYS A 95 -14.47 4.81 11.43
CA LYS A 95 -15.35 5.67 12.25
C LYS A 95 -16.78 5.64 11.69
N PRO A 96 -17.82 5.45 12.52
CA PRO A 96 -19.21 5.64 12.09
C PRO A 96 -19.36 7.03 11.45
N GLY A 97 -19.66 7.08 10.14
CA GLY A 97 -19.78 8.33 9.36
C GLY A 97 -18.59 8.70 8.46
N GLY A 98 -17.47 7.95 8.49
CA GLY A 98 -16.29 8.19 7.64
C GLY A 98 -16.54 7.99 6.13
N ALA A 99 -17.28 6.92 5.79
CA ALA A 99 -17.70 6.65 4.40
C ALA A 99 -18.65 7.75 3.86
N GLY A 100 -19.49 8.33 4.73
CA GLY A 100 -20.41 9.41 4.36
C GLY A 100 -19.71 10.72 3.98
N ARG A 101 -18.54 11.02 4.56
CA ARG A 101 -17.77 12.24 4.25
C ARG A 101 -17.00 12.14 2.93
N LEU A 102 -16.55 10.94 2.55
CA LEU A 102 -15.93 10.69 1.25
C LEU A 102 -16.94 10.78 0.10
N MET A 103 -18.19 10.34 0.31
CA MET A 103 -19.26 10.49 -0.69
C MET A 103 -19.88 11.90 -0.75
N ARG A 104 -19.81 12.68 0.35
CA ARG A 104 -20.39 14.03 0.40
C ARG A 104 -19.51 15.10 -0.27
N GLY A 105 -18.26 14.76 -0.62
CA GLY A 105 -17.37 15.58 -1.45
C GLY A 105 -17.57 15.42 -2.97
N HIS A 106 -18.40 14.47 -3.41
CA HIS A 106 -18.79 14.27 -4.82
C HIS A 106 -20.28 14.58 -5.07
N ARG A 107 -20.90 15.42 -4.24
CA ARG A 107 -22.19 16.01 -4.61
C ARG A 107 -21.96 16.92 -5.82
N MET A 108 -22.26 16.36 -6.99
CA MET A 108 -22.48 17.05 -8.26
C MET A 108 -23.18 18.39 -7.99
N PRO A 109 -22.68 19.53 -8.52
CA PRO A 109 -23.48 20.74 -8.51
C PRO A 109 -24.76 20.44 -9.30
N ALA A 110 -25.90 20.49 -8.61
CA ALA A 110 -27.20 20.58 -9.26
C ALA A 110 -27.18 21.87 -10.09
N GLY A 111 -27.59 21.75 -11.35
CA GLY A 111 -27.48 22.81 -12.33
C GLY A 111 -28.11 24.13 -11.91
N PHE A 112 -27.50 25.19 -12.43
CA PHE A 112 -28.14 26.36 -13.02
C PHE A 112 -27.30 26.77 -14.23
#